data_AF-A0A1S8FF40-F1
#
_entry.id   AF-A0A1S8FF40-F1
#
_cell.length_a   1.000
_cell.length_b   1.000
_cell.length_c   1.000
_cell.angle_alpha   90.00
_cell.angle_beta   90.00
_cell.angle_gamma   90.00
#
_symmetry.space_group_name_H-M   'P 1'
#
loop_
_entity.id
_entity.type
_entity.pdbx_description
1 polymer ?
#
loop_
_entity_poly.entity_id
_entity_poly.type
_entity_poly.pdbx_seq_one_letter_code
_entity_poly.pdbx_strand_id
1 'polypeptide(L)'
;MTAYSEALPIHAARIEEQLRARLNPSLLEVIDESAAHAGHAGANARGFGSHFRVRIASTAFAGKSRVACHRLVYDALQNFIDQGLHALAIEILPTP
;
A
#
# COMPACT_ATOMS: atom_id res chain seq x y z
N MET A 1 20.26 14.48 -21.68
CA MET A 1 18.80 14.70 -21.79
C MET A 1 18.14 13.64 -20.92
N THR A 2 17.93 13.97 -19.65
CA THR A 2 17.49 13.00 -18.63
C THR A 2 16.03 12.69 -18.85
N ALA A 3 15.72 11.46 -19.27
CA ALA A 3 14.36 10.96 -19.25
C ALA A 3 13.94 10.87 -17.77
N TYR A 4 13.15 11.84 -17.31
CA TYR A 4 12.33 11.64 -16.13
C TYR A 4 11.34 10.54 -16.50
N SER A 5 11.62 9.33 -16.02
CA SER A 5 10.62 8.28 -15.92
C SER A 5 9.55 8.81 -14.98
N GLU A 6 8.55 9.52 -15.51
CA GLU A 6 7.31 9.74 -14.77
C GLU A 6 6.66 8.37 -14.59
N ALA A 7 7.00 7.72 -13.48
CA ALA A 7 6.24 6.59 -13.00
C ALA A 7 4.78 7.04 -12.92
N LEU A 8 3.92 6.30 -13.62
CA LEU A 8 2.48 6.55 -13.61
C LEU A 8 2.02 6.66 -12.15
N PRO A 9 1.12 7.62 -11.84
CA PRO A 9 0.70 7.81 -10.47
C PRO A 9 0.08 6.53 -9.91
N ILE A 10 0.44 6.22 -8.67
CA ILE A 10 -0.09 5.07 -7.94
C ILE A 10 -1.47 5.44 -7.45
N HIS A 11 -2.46 4.60 -7.76
CA HIS A 11 -3.84 4.76 -7.30
C HIS A 11 -4.23 3.60 -6.38
N ALA A 12 -5.12 3.88 -5.42
CA ALA A 12 -5.64 2.89 -4.47
C ALA A 12 -6.16 1.62 -5.18
N ALA A 13 -6.88 1.77 -6.30
CA ALA A 13 -7.40 0.66 -7.10
C ALA A 13 -6.30 -0.32 -7.57
N ARG A 14 -5.10 0.17 -7.90
CA ARG A 14 -3.98 -0.69 -8.31
C ARG A 14 -3.37 -1.48 -7.16
N ILE A 15 -3.30 -0.85 -5.99
CA ILE A 15 -2.89 -1.51 -4.74
C ILE A 15 -3.93 -2.57 -4.37
N GLU A 16 -5.22 -2.26 -4.51
CA GLU A 16 -6.31 -3.20 -4.27
C GLU A 16 -6.22 -4.43 -5.18
N GLU A 17 -6.09 -4.23 -6.49
CA GLU A 17 -5.92 -5.33 -7.45
C GLU A 17 -4.76 -6.25 -7.06
N GLN A 18 -3.60 -5.66 -6.73
CA GLN A 18 -2.40 -6.42 -6.35
C GLN A 18 -2.60 -7.21 -5.06
N LEU A 19 -3.17 -6.59 -4.01
CA LEU A 19 -3.43 -7.25 -2.73
C LEU A 19 -4.48 -8.35 -2.88
N ARG A 20 -5.52 -8.13 -3.69
CA ARG A 20 -6.52 -9.16 -4.00
C ARG A 20 -5.88 -10.36 -4.69
N ALA A 21 -5.06 -10.13 -5.70
CA ALA A 21 -4.39 -11.18 -6.44
C ALA A 21 -3.39 -11.98 -5.58
N ARG A 22 -2.65 -11.31 -4.68
CA ARG A 22 -1.55 -11.95 -3.93
C ARG A 22 -1.96 -12.54 -2.59
N LEU A 23 -2.92 -11.93 -1.90
CA LEU A 23 -3.26 -12.30 -0.52
C LEU A 23 -4.71 -12.80 -0.36
N ASN A 24 -5.51 -12.78 -1.43
CA ASN A 24 -6.92 -13.21 -1.43
C ASN A 24 -7.68 -12.81 -0.16
N PRO A 25 -7.73 -11.50 0.16
CA PRO A 25 -8.30 -11.03 1.41
C PRO A 25 -9.82 -11.19 1.44
N SER A 26 -10.35 -11.53 2.61
CA SER A 26 -11.80 -11.54 2.87
C SER A 26 -12.36 -10.13 3.06
N LEU A 27 -11.54 -9.21 3.57
CA LEU A 27 -11.83 -7.78 3.68
C LEU A 27 -10.62 -6.97 3.24
N LEU A 28 -10.84 -5.96 2.41
CA LEU A 28 -9.79 -5.06 1.94
C LEU A 28 -10.35 -3.67 1.72
N GLU A 29 -9.66 -2.69 2.29
CA GLU A 29 -9.87 -1.26 2.07
C GLU A 29 -8.49 -0.60 1.89
N VAL A 30 -8.35 0.22 0.85
CA VAL A 30 -7.14 0.98 0.56
C VAL A 30 -7.50 2.45 0.44
N ILE A 31 -6.88 3.29 1.27
CA ILE A 31 -7.15 4.72 1.36
C ILE A 31 -5.88 5.47 0.98
N ASP A 32 -5.99 6.40 0.04
CA ASP A 32 -4.92 7.36 -0.27
C ASP A 32 -4.94 8.49 0.76
N GLU A 33 -3.93 8.55 1.62
CA GLU A 33 -3.76 9.56 2.67
C GLU A 33 -2.77 10.67 2.26
N SER A 34 -2.27 10.65 1.02
CA SER A 34 -1.19 11.55 0.58
C SER A 34 -1.54 13.03 0.71
N ALA A 35 -2.81 13.40 0.51
CA ALA A 35 -3.25 14.79 0.62
C ALA A 35 -3.08 15.34 2.04
N ALA A 36 -3.29 14.49 3.06
CA ALA A 36 -3.09 14.85 4.47
C ALA A 36 -1.61 15.06 4.83
N HIS A 37 -0.70 14.61 3.97
CA HIS A 37 0.74 14.72 4.14
C HIS A 37 1.38 15.71 3.15
N ALA A 38 0.60 16.48 2.40
CA ALA A 38 1.13 17.48 1.48
C ALA A 38 2.10 18.44 2.18
N GLY A 39 3.31 18.60 1.63
CA GLY A 39 4.36 19.48 2.19
C GLY A 39 5.23 18.87 3.29
N HIS A 40 4.96 17.63 3.73
CA HIS A 40 5.84 16.91 4.66
C HIS A 40 6.98 16.18 3.93
N ALA A 41 8.04 15.84 4.65
CA ALA A 41 9.11 15.00 4.12
C ALA A 41 8.53 13.67 3.61
N GLY A 42 8.82 13.32 2.35
CA GLY A 42 8.28 12.12 1.70
C GLY A 42 6.98 12.33 0.90
N ALA A 43 6.35 13.51 1.00
CA ALA A 43 5.25 13.86 0.13
C ALA A 43 5.74 14.11 -1.30
N ASN A 44 4.92 13.72 -2.29
CA ASN A 44 5.18 14.10 -3.68
C ASN A 44 4.48 15.44 -3.99
N ALA A 45 4.85 16.09 -5.09
CA ALA A 45 4.26 17.36 -5.50
C ALA A 45 2.78 17.25 -5.93
N ARG A 46 2.28 16.03 -6.13
CA ARG A 46 0.94 15.76 -6.65
C ARG A 46 -0.13 15.72 -5.55
N GLY A 47 0.25 15.39 -4.31
CA GLY A 47 -0.67 15.25 -3.18
C GLY A 47 -1.50 13.95 -3.20
N PHE A 48 -1.16 12.98 -4.04
CA PHE A 48 -1.77 11.65 -4.14
C PHE A 48 -0.72 10.61 -4.54
N GLY A 49 -0.97 9.33 -4.25
CA GLY A 49 -0.10 8.24 -4.69
C GLY A 49 1.24 8.08 -3.95
N SER A 50 1.42 8.69 -2.77
CA SER A 50 2.64 8.56 -1.95
C SER A 50 2.41 7.95 -0.56
N HIS A 51 1.27 8.20 0.08
CA HIS A 51 0.95 7.67 1.41
C HIS A 51 -0.37 6.92 1.34
N PHE A 52 -0.37 5.68 1.82
CA PHE A 52 -1.56 4.85 1.81
C PHE A 52 -1.81 4.17 3.16
N ARG A 53 -3.09 3.96 3.47
CA ARG A 53 -3.53 3.03 4.50
C ARG A 53 -4.15 1.80 3.85
N VAL A 54 -3.77 0.62 4.35
CA VAL A 54 -4.34 -0.67 3.99
C VAL A 54 -4.95 -1.29 5.23
N ARG A 55 -6.26 -1.54 5.19
CA ARG A 55 -6.99 -2.32 6.18
C ARG A 55 -7.35 -3.66 5.55
N ILE A 56 -6.85 -4.76 6.11
CA ILE A 56 -6.89 -6.06 5.42
C ILE A 56 -7.12 -7.23 6.38
N ALA A 57 -8.06 -8.13 6.02
CA ALA A 57 -8.22 -9.45 6.62
C ALA A 57 -7.93 -10.53 5.56
N SER A 58 -7.18 -11.56 5.92
CA SER A 58 -6.89 -12.71 5.04
C SER A 58 -6.54 -13.94 5.87
N THR A 59 -6.96 -15.12 5.41
CA THR A 59 -6.54 -16.40 5.98
C THR A 59 -5.03 -16.61 5.91
N ALA A 60 -4.33 -15.92 5.00
CA ALA A 60 -2.88 -15.91 4.91
C ALA A 60 -2.19 -15.36 6.19
N PHE A 61 -2.93 -14.65 7.06
CA PHE A 61 -2.42 -14.11 8.32
C PHE A 61 -2.59 -15.05 9.52
N ALA A 62 -3.30 -16.17 9.37
CA ALA A 62 -3.59 -17.08 10.47
C ALA A 62 -2.30 -17.61 11.12
N GLY A 63 -2.24 -17.54 12.46
CA GLY A 63 -1.09 -18.00 13.24
C GLY A 63 0.19 -17.16 13.10
N LYS A 64 0.15 -16.04 12.38
CA LYS A 64 1.32 -15.16 12.19
C LYS A 64 1.31 -14.00 13.19
N SER A 65 2.50 -13.57 13.59
CA SER A 65 2.65 -12.33 14.35
C SER A 65 2.29 -11.13 13.50
N ARG A 66 1.91 -10.00 14.13
CA ARG A 66 1.61 -8.74 13.43
C ARG A 66 2.73 -8.32 12.47
N VAL A 67 3.99 -8.44 12.90
CA VAL A 67 5.16 -8.11 12.05
C VAL A 67 5.22 -9.03 10.82
N ALA A 68 4.97 -10.33 10.98
CA ALA A 68 4.94 -11.26 9.85
C ALA A 68 3.79 -10.95 8.87
N CYS A 69 2.62 -10.56 9.36
CA CYS A 69 1.52 -10.11 8.50
C CYS A 69 1.88 -8.83 7.74
N HIS A 70 2.49 -7.85 8.41
CA HIS A 70 2.94 -6.62 7.74
C HIS A 70 3.97 -6.93 6.65
N ARG A 71 4.93 -7.83 6.90
CA ARG A 71 5.92 -8.26 5.89
C ARG A 71 5.24 -8.82 4.65
N LEU A 72 4.21 -9.66 4.79
CA LEU A 72 3.46 -10.17 3.63
C LEU A 72 2.81 -9.05 2.80
N VAL A 73 2.27 -8.02 3.44
CA VAL A 73 1.69 -6.87 2.75
C VAL A 73 2.77 -6.03 2.05
N TYR A 74 3.90 -5.77 2.71
CA TYR A 74 5.04 -5.08 2.10
C TYR A 74 5.58 -5.85 0.89
N ASP A 75 5.82 -7.15 1.03
CA ASP A 75 6.30 -8.03 -0.05
C ASP A 75 5.32 -8.04 -1.24
N ALA A 76 4.01 -8.00 -0.96
CA ALA A 76 2.99 -7.94 -1.99
C ALA A 76 3.03 -6.64 -2.80
N LEU A 77 3.46 -5.54 -2.18
CA LEU A 77 3.45 -4.17 -2.72
C LEU A 77 4.83 -3.61 -3.08
N GLN A 78 5.89 -4.42 -3.01
CA GLN A 78 7.26 -3.97 -3.27
C GLN A 78 7.40 -3.19 -4.60
N ASN A 79 6.72 -3.65 -5.65
CA ASN A 79 6.72 -2.99 -6.95
C ASN A 79 6.19 -1.55 -6.90
N PHE A 80 5.24 -1.23 -6.02
CA PHE A 80 4.72 0.13 -5.83
C PHE A 80 5.66 0.99 -4.99
N ILE A 81 6.35 0.39 -4.02
CA ILE A 81 7.40 1.06 -3.23
C ILE A 81 8.53 1.48 -4.16
N ASP A 82 8.95 0.59 -5.06
CA ASP A 82 9.97 0.88 -6.07
C ASP A 82 9.52 1.99 -7.06
N GLN A 83 8.21 2.19 -7.21
CA GLN A 83 7.60 3.24 -8.04
C GLN A 83 7.33 4.55 -7.28
N GLY A 84 7.66 4.63 -5.98
CA GLY A 84 7.56 5.86 -5.19
C GLY A 84 6.39 5.91 -4.20
N LEU A 85 5.75 4.77 -3.87
CA LEU A 85 4.95 4.67 -2.65
C LEU A 85 5.88 4.89 -1.46
N HIS A 86 5.67 5.98 -0.73
CA HIS A 86 6.56 6.43 0.33
C HIS A 86 6.21 5.81 1.69
N ALA A 87 4.94 5.83 2.07
CA ALA A 87 4.49 5.34 3.37
C ALA A 87 3.27 4.43 3.26
N LEU A 88 3.26 3.38 4.08
CA LEU A 88 2.17 2.41 4.16
C LEU A 88 1.77 2.16 5.61
N ALA A 89 0.61 2.67 6.01
CA ALA A 89 -0.03 2.29 7.26
C ALA A 89 -0.79 0.98 7.04
N ILE A 90 -0.53 -0.04 7.87
CA ILE A 90 -1.17 -1.36 7.75
C ILE A 90 -1.95 -1.64 9.03
N GLU A 91 -3.22 -2.01 8.85
CA GLU A 91 -4.10 -2.50 9.90
C GLU A 91 -4.57 -3.90 9.53
N ILE A 92 -4.21 -4.87 10.37
CA ILE A 92 -4.65 -6.25 10.23
C ILE A 92 -6.00 -6.39 10.93
N LEU A 93 -7.03 -6.69 10.14
CA LEU A 93 -8.38 -6.90 10.63
C LEU A 93 -8.57 -8.37 11.05
N PRO A 94 -9.49 -8.66 11.99
CA PRO A 94 -9.91 -10.03 12.29
C PRO A 94 -10.42 -10.72 11.02
N THR A 95 -10.02 -11.97 10.81
CA THR A 95 -10.62 -12.80 9.76
C THR A 95 -11.98 -13.28 10.28
N PRO A 96 -13.08 -13.05 9.54
CA PRO A 96 -14.40 -13.53 9.93
C PRO A 96 -14.48 -15.06 9.95
#